data_AF-A0A6L3A467-F1
#
_entry.id   AF-A0A6L3A467-F1
#
_cell.length_a   1.000
_cell.length_b   1.000
_cell.length_c   1.000
_cell.angle_alpha   90.00
_cell.angle_beta   90.00
_cell.angle_gamma   90.00
#
_symmetry.space_group_name_H-M   'P 1'
#
loop_
_entity.id
_entity.type
_entity.pdbx_description
1 polymer ?
#
loop_
_entity_poly.entity_id
_entity_poly.type
_entity_poly.pdbx_seq_one_letter_code
_entity_poly.pdbx_strand_id
1 'polypeptide(L)' 'QSVSNVSPIKWGILALEGAIWRGFSPAEMATPCLILIGVGVACFALGVRRLARRVG' A
#
# COMPACT_ATOMS: atom_id res chain seq x y z
N GLN A 1 11.33 -6.20 15.87
CA GLN A 1 10.86 -6.43 14.48
C GLN A 1 9.63 -5.58 14.08
N SER A 2 9.27 -4.50 14.80
CA SER A 2 7.90 -3.96 14.75
C SER A 2 7.61 -2.83 13.73
N VAL A 3 8.64 -2.21 13.10
CA VAL A 3 8.41 -1.01 12.27
C VAL A 3 8.37 -1.31 10.76
N SER A 4 8.96 -2.42 10.30
CA SER A 4 9.04 -2.70 8.86
C SER A 4 7.69 -3.06 8.22
N ASN A 5 6.73 -3.59 9.00
CA ASN A 5 5.38 -3.91 8.52
C ASN A 5 4.55 -2.66 8.18
N VAL A 6 4.93 -1.49 8.69
CA VAL A 6 4.23 -0.23 8.42
C VAL A 6 4.75 0.44 7.14
N SER A 7 5.95 0.07 6.67
CA SER A 7 6.56 0.68 5.49
C SER A 7 5.81 0.24 4.21
N PRO A 8 5.20 1.17 3.44
CA PRO A 8 4.59 0.83 2.15
C PRO A 8 5.61 0.30 1.15
N ILE A 9 6.88 0.70 1.29
CA ILE A 9 7.98 0.25 0.43
C ILE A 9 8.22 -1.26 0.59
N LYS A 10 8.14 -1.80 1.81
CA LYS A 10 8.25 -3.24 2.07
C LYS A 10 7.20 -4.01 1.26
N TRP A 11 5.94 -3.55 1.32
CA TRP A 11 4.83 -4.20 0.62
C TRP A 11 4.96 -4.08 -0.89
N GLY A 12 5.49 -2.97 -1.40
CA GLY A 12 5.84 -2.79 -2.81
C GLY A 12 6.90 -3.79 -3.29
N ILE A 13 7.99 -3.93 -2.53
CA ILE A 13 9.03 -4.93 -2.82
C ILE A 13 8.44 -6.35 -2.80
N LEU A 14 7.65 -6.68 -1.78
CA LEU A 14 7.03 -8.01 -1.68
C LEU A 14 6.06 -8.31 -2.83
N ALA A 15 5.27 -7.33 -3.29
CA ALA A 15 4.40 -7.48 -4.45
C ALA A 15 5.21 -7.76 -5.73
N LEU A 16 6.30 -7.02 -5.94
CA LEU A 16 7.19 -7.17 -7.10
C LEU A 16 7.93 -8.51 -7.07
N GLU A 17 8.48 -8.88 -5.91
CA GLU A 17 9.07 -10.21 -5.72
C GLU A 17 8.04 -11.31 -5.97
N GLY A 18 6.82 -11.17 -5.44
CA GLY A 18 5.69 -12.06 -5.62
C GLY A 18 5.35 -12.32 -7.09
N ALA A 19 5.19 -11.24 -7.86
CA ALA A 19 4.77 -11.29 -9.25
C ALA A 19 5.88 -11.75 -10.21
N ILE A 20 7.12 -11.36 -9.96
CA ILE A 20 8.23 -11.57 -10.92
C ILE A 20 9.03 -12.82 -10.60
N TRP A 21 9.35 -13.05 -9.32
CA TRP A 21 10.38 -14.02 -8.93
C TRP A 21 9.84 -15.19 -8.11
N ARG A 22 8.85 -14.95 -7.25
CA ARG A 22 8.31 -15.96 -6.31
C ARG A 22 7.12 -16.74 -6.85
N GLY A 23 6.52 -16.29 -7.96
CA GLY A 23 5.40 -16.97 -8.60
C GLY A 23 4.15 -17.03 -7.73
N PHE A 24 3.83 -15.95 -7.01
CA PHE A 24 2.63 -15.88 -6.17
C PHE A 24 1.37 -16.15 -6.96
N SER A 25 0.48 -16.95 -6.38
CA SER A 25 -0.89 -17.09 -6.84
C SER A 25 -1.67 -15.77 -6.65
N PRO A 26 -2.82 -15.59 -7.34
CA PRO A 26 -3.66 -14.42 -7.16
C PRO A 26 -4.09 -14.19 -5.69
N ALA A 27 -4.29 -15.26 -4.93
CA ALA A 27 -4.65 -15.18 -3.52
C ALA A 27 -3.49 -14.63 -2.65
N GLU A 28 -2.26 -15.04 -2.93
CA GLU A 28 -1.07 -14.55 -2.21
C GLU A 28 -0.76 -13.10 -2.55
N MET A 29 -1.03 -12.68 -3.80
CA MET A 29 -0.92 -11.29 -4.25
C MET A 29 -1.93 -10.36 -3.58
N ALA A 30 -3.06 -10.88 -3.09
CA ALA A 30 -4.11 -10.06 -2.49
C ALA A 30 -3.57 -9.27 -1.29
N THR A 31 -2.79 -9.89 -0.41
CA THR A 31 -2.26 -9.25 0.80
C THR A 31 -1.41 -7.99 0.50
N PRO A 32 -0.29 -8.07 -0.25
CA PRO A 32 0.53 -6.90 -0.51
C PRO A 32 -0.22 -5.84 -1.35
N CYS A 33 -1.06 -6.25 -2.31
CA CYS A 33 -1.83 -5.32 -3.14
C CYS A 33 -2.88 -4.54 -2.34
N LEU A 34 -3.67 -5.21 -1.49
CA LEU A 34 -4.69 -4.56 -0.66
C LEU A 34 -4.08 -3.56 0.32
N ILE A 35 -2.91 -3.87 0.87
CA ILE A 35 -2.20 -2.95 1.76
C ILE A 35 -1.77 -1.70 1.00
N LEU A 36 -1.18 -1.84 -0.19
CA LEU A 36 -0.78 -0.70 -1.02
C LEU A 36 -1.98 0.17 -1.43
N ILE A 37 -3.09 -0.46 -1.82
CA ILE A 37 -4.34 0.24 -2.13
C ILE A 37 -4.84 1.00 -0.90
N GLY A 38 -4.87 0.34 0.26
CA GLY A 38 -5.30 0.96 1.52
C GLY A 38 -4.46 2.18 1.90
N VAL A 39 -3.14 2.09 1.74
CA VAL A 39 -2.22 3.23 1.94
C VAL A 39 -2.54 4.37 0.96
N GLY A 40 -2.70 4.07 -0.33
CA GLY A 40 -3.03 5.06 -1.35
C GLY A 40 -4.35 5.80 -1.05
N VAL A 41 -5.41 5.04 -0.73
CA VAL A 41 -6.71 5.59 -0.35
C VAL A 41 -6.62 6.46 0.90
N ALA A 42 -5.91 6.00 1.94
CA ALA A 42 -5.75 6.76 3.18
C ALA A 42 -5.01 8.07 2.95
N CYS A 43 -3.88 8.05 2.25
CA CYS A 43 -3.10 9.24 1.91
C CYS A 43 -3.91 10.21 1.04
N PHE A 44 -4.63 9.71 0.04
CA PHE A 44 -5.49 10.52 -0.82
C PHE A 44 -6.61 11.19 -0.03
N ALA A 45 -7.36 10.43 0.78
CA ALA A 45 -8.45 10.95 1.60
C ALA A 45 -7.97 12.01 2.61
N LEU A 46 -6.80 11.79 3.23
CA LEU A 46 -6.17 12.79 4.11
C LEU A 46 -5.76 14.05 3.34
N GLY A 47 -5.21 13.90 2.14
CA GLY A 47 -4.84 15.00 1.25
C GLY A 47 -6.05 15.84 0.86
N VAL A 48 -7.09 15.21 0.31
CA VAL A 48 -8.35 15.86 -0.08
C VAL A 48 -8.98 16.58 1.11
N ARG A 49 -9.05 15.94 2.29
CA ARG A 49 -9.64 16.56 3.47
C ARG A 49 -8.84 17.76 3.99
N ARG A 50 -7.50 17.72 3.90
CA ARG A 50 -6.67 18.88 4.26
C ARG A 50 -6.81 20.01 3.26
N LEU A 51 -6.88 19.70 1.97
CA LEU A 51 -7.05 20.69 0.91
C LEU A 51 -8.42 21.38 1.04
N ALA A 52 -9.50 20.61 1.20
CA ALA A 52 -10.85 21.14 1.36
C ALA A 52 -10.97 22.13 2.53
N ARG A 53 -10.31 21.85 3.66
CA ARG A 53 -10.26 22.74 4.83
C ARG A 53 -9.45 24.03 4.64
N ARG A 54 -8.61 24.11 3.62
CA ARG A 54 -7.83 25.32 3.31
C ARG A 54 -8.50 26.21 2.26
N VAL A 55 -9.38 25.62 1.45
CA VAL A 55 -10.05 26.31 0.33
C VAL A 55 -11.45 26.82 0.72
N GLY A 56 -12.11 26.19 1.69
CA GLY A 56 -13.35 26.71 2.30
C GLY A 56 -13.07 27.56 3.52
#